data_AF-A0A5S5C716-F1
#
_entry.id   AF-A0A5S5C716-F1
#
_cell.length_a   1.000
_cell.length_b   1.000
_cell.length_c   1.000
_cell.angle_alpha   90.00
_cell.angle_beta   90.00
_cell.angle_gamma   90.00
#
_symmetry.space_group_name_H-M   'P 1'
#
loop_
_entity.id
_entity.type
_entity.pdbx_description
1 polymer ?
#
loop_
_entity_poly.entity_id
_entity_poly.type
_entity_poly.pdbx_seq_one_letter_code
_entity_poly.pdbx_strand_id
1 'polypeptide(L)'
;MTRRFFFTYSSCFLIFVSTTLYSQQVESVLRVVEVDRDGKYRTAQNEIRESYVNNKVSDINSTLHIQITVEDLLDKVKGLDLQGLGLPSDIISKINKLSVALEERNKVLSQFKILLEEYDYRKFKANSLLNKEWVSTMQQLVAPVEALTQIDPYIEEGPGGFRPEDIYARTSIVLNRMRAEVQITAQEEGVYLQLGAWLYSKREPLPLHLPGFDIIEPQESYEVERWQILPTKEQVAALKQLNEIAAKNRNQDLSLIKKYIETEIDRIKELLFLDSKSLFENLEAALENIDHPNYKAIQSQIKELVIDFKFFIKTIEQKLKFYQNLSLDSKEAIISVVNQIEEDLIYITEQEGKQLVLKFVNTYENLKKLGQDTEEIAKLGEELTKIITTYTSWLEIVSQDSLFKNIKSLLRGVEVDFEALQFSDEVLNLMLSEVPKDTELDLYTAGIRQQGDRILFKLLLRAPTKEIYQETREIYLYKVLPHIEGTVGVVFADPLSRTAIETQFQMAPYYNMLLKGVFDQKLRRQSVAYNRIFDWGIGLHISAPDFDGDDVPELGTGIVVSALHDYLQTGLAINVFTGDPYWFFGLRLPVPSFSISGLSN
;
A
#
# COMPACT_ATOMS: atom_id res chain seq x y z
N MET A 1 -5.33 53.88 -13.11
CA MET A 1 -5.49 53.63 -14.56
C MET A 1 -5.44 52.13 -14.80
N THR A 2 -6.59 51.57 -15.20
CA THR A 2 -6.81 50.36 -16.01
C THR A 2 -6.00 49.07 -15.78
N ARG A 3 -6.71 48.08 -15.21
CA ARG A 3 -6.54 46.62 -15.31
C ARG A 3 -6.40 46.12 -16.76
N ARG A 4 -5.64 45.03 -16.96
CA ARG A 4 -5.87 43.89 -17.90
C ARG A 4 -4.85 42.78 -17.55
N PHE A 5 -5.24 41.67 -16.92
CA PHE A 5 -5.70 40.42 -17.55
C PHE A 5 -4.83 39.94 -18.72
N PHE A 6 -4.03 38.89 -18.49
CA PHE A 6 -3.70 37.87 -19.48
C PHE A 6 -3.77 36.49 -18.82
N PHE A 7 -4.92 35.85 -19.03
CA PHE A 7 -5.13 34.40 -19.07
C PHE A 7 -4.53 33.86 -20.39
N THR A 8 -4.15 32.57 -20.39
CA THR A 8 -3.60 31.69 -21.47
C THR A 8 -2.08 31.46 -21.32
N TYR A 9 -1.57 30.26 -21.02
CA TYR A 9 -1.85 28.95 -21.62
C TYR A 9 -2.01 27.84 -20.56
N SER A 10 -3.19 27.24 -20.50
CA SER A 10 -3.42 25.91 -19.94
C SER A 10 -4.07 25.10 -21.04
N SER A 11 -3.35 24.13 -21.59
CA SER A 11 -3.89 23.03 -22.41
C SER A 11 -2.78 22.01 -22.68
N CYS A 12 -3.07 20.78 -22.27
CA CYS A 12 -2.51 19.53 -22.81
C CYS A 12 -1.07 19.15 -22.41
N PHE A 13 -0.96 18.36 -21.33
CA PHE A 13 -0.41 17.00 -21.42
C PHE A 13 -0.73 16.19 -20.14
N LEU A 14 -2.02 15.90 -19.94
CA LEU A 14 -2.45 14.82 -19.06
C LEU A 14 -2.56 13.56 -19.92
N ILE A 15 -1.43 12.88 -20.12
CA ILE A 15 -1.44 11.47 -20.49
C ILE A 15 -0.96 10.73 -19.25
N PHE A 16 -1.88 10.52 -18.31
CA PHE A 16 -1.76 9.43 -17.37
C PHE A 16 -1.81 8.16 -18.20
N VAL A 17 -0.66 7.52 -18.40
CA VAL A 17 -0.61 6.11 -18.73
C VAL A 17 -1.05 5.39 -17.46
N SER A 18 -2.36 5.33 -17.24
CA SER A 18 -2.96 4.34 -16.37
C SER A 18 -2.80 3.00 -17.09
N THR A 19 -1.64 2.36 -16.93
CA THR A 19 -1.57 0.91 -16.98
C THR A 19 -2.36 0.41 -15.77
N THR A 20 -3.69 0.46 -15.86
CA THR A 20 -4.52 -0.55 -15.24
C THR A 20 -4.11 -1.85 -15.91
N LEU A 21 -3.07 -2.49 -15.36
CA LEU A 21 -3.03 -3.93 -15.30
C LEU A 21 -4.39 -4.31 -14.73
N TYR A 22 -5.31 -4.68 -15.63
CA TYR A 22 -6.42 -5.55 -15.29
C TYR A 22 -5.76 -6.82 -14.77
N SER A 23 -5.34 -6.84 -13.50
CA SER A 23 -5.33 -8.11 -12.79
C SER A 23 -6.77 -8.53 -12.87
N GLN A 24 -7.06 -9.64 -13.57
CA GLN A 24 -8.30 -10.37 -13.33
C GLN A 24 -8.39 -10.48 -11.82
N GLN A 25 -9.30 -9.70 -11.24
CA GLN A 25 -9.48 -9.65 -9.81
C GLN A 25 -10.03 -11.02 -9.47
N VAL A 26 -9.14 -11.91 -9.05
CA VAL A 26 -9.50 -13.25 -8.59
C VAL A 26 -10.53 -13.01 -7.50
N GLU A 27 -11.79 -13.33 -7.81
CA GLU A 27 -12.96 -12.98 -6.99
C GLU A 27 -12.75 -13.51 -5.57
N SER A 28 -12.58 -12.64 -4.58
CA SER A 28 -12.22 -13.02 -3.21
C SER A 28 -13.42 -13.64 -2.50
N VAL A 29 -13.21 -14.70 -1.71
CA VAL A 29 -14.27 -15.36 -0.93
C VAL A 29 -14.74 -14.44 0.21
N LEU A 30 -13.82 -13.63 0.75
CA LEU A 30 -14.11 -12.65 1.78
C LEU A 30 -14.51 -11.30 1.19
N ARG A 31 -15.81 -11.04 1.11
CA ARG A 31 -16.29 -9.70 0.75
C ARG A 31 -16.44 -8.84 2.02
N VAL A 32 -15.64 -7.79 2.13
CA VAL A 32 -15.71 -6.86 3.27
C VAL A 32 -16.38 -5.56 2.85
N VAL A 33 -17.44 -5.17 3.54
CA VAL A 33 -18.15 -3.90 3.34
C VAL A 33 -17.94 -3.03 4.56
N GLU A 34 -17.45 -1.83 4.35
CA GLU A 34 -17.36 -0.84 5.42
C GLU A 34 -18.68 -0.10 5.59
N VAL A 35 -19.16 -0.06 6.83
CA VAL A 35 -20.26 0.80 7.27
C VAL A 35 -19.67 1.90 8.13
N ASP A 36 -19.51 3.08 7.52
CA ASP A 36 -19.03 4.26 8.21
C ASP A 36 -20.16 5.02 8.92
N ARG A 37 -19.78 5.92 9.83
CA ARG A 37 -20.75 6.64 10.66
C ARG A 37 -21.49 7.76 9.94
N ASP A 38 -21.04 8.17 8.76
CA ASP A 38 -21.74 9.20 7.99
C ASP A 38 -22.90 8.63 7.15
N GLY A 39 -23.02 7.29 7.09
CA GLY A 39 -24.12 6.58 6.45
C GLY A 39 -24.11 6.66 4.92
N LYS A 40 -23.05 7.22 4.31
CA LYS A 40 -22.99 7.39 2.85
C LYS A 40 -22.46 6.17 2.10
N TYR A 41 -22.25 5.06 2.80
CA TYR A 41 -21.90 3.78 2.17
C TYR A 41 -22.98 3.27 1.19
N ARG A 42 -24.22 3.81 1.24
CA ARG A 42 -25.29 3.52 0.27
C ARG A 42 -25.58 4.65 -0.72
N THR A 43 -26.08 4.28 -1.90
CA THR A 43 -26.66 5.20 -2.89
C THR A 43 -28.08 5.60 -2.49
N ALA A 44 -28.66 6.59 -3.19
CA ALA A 44 -30.07 6.95 -3.00
C ALA A 44 -31.03 5.79 -3.35
N GLN A 45 -30.56 4.83 -4.16
CA GLN A 45 -31.25 3.61 -4.56
C GLN A 45 -31.01 2.44 -3.57
N ASN A 46 -30.39 2.70 -2.42
CA ASN A 46 -30.07 1.72 -1.37
C ASN A 46 -29.00 0.67 -1.77
N GLU A 47 -28.26 0.91 -2.85
CA GLU A 47 -27.17 0.06 -3.31
C GLU A 47 -25.87 0.40 -2.57
N ILE A 48 -25.03 -0.58 -2.28
CA ILE A 48 -23.73 -0.35 -1.63
C ILE A 48 -22.78 0.28 -2.66
N ARG A 49 -22.16 1.39 -2.31
CA ARG A 49 -21.18 2.06 -3.18
C ARG A 49 -19.90 1.24 -3.27
N GLU A 50 -19.34 1.10 -4.47
CA GLU A 50 -18.10 0.34 -4.69
C GLU A 50 -16.92 0.83 -3.84
N SER A 51 -16.84 2.13 -3.53
CA SER A 51 -15.79 2.70 -2.68
C SER A 51 -15.87 2.29 -1.19
N TYR A 52 -16.80 1.41 -0.84
CA TYR A 52 -17.00 0.83 0.50
C TYR A 52 -16.85 -0.69 0.49
N VAL A 53 -16.63 -1.28 -0.68
CA VAL A 53 -16.52 -2.73 -0.85
C VAL A 53 -15.06 -3.06 -1.10
N ASN A 54 -14.55 -3.98 -0.31
CA ASN A 54 -13.22 -4.54 -0.47
C ASN A 54 -12.09 -3.50 -0.45
N ASN A 55 -12.27 -2.43 0.31
CA ASN A 55 -11.29 -1.35 0.44
C ASN A 55 -9.98 -1.82 1.08
N LYS A 56 -8.87 -1.20 0.66
CA LYS A 56 -7.57 -1.31 1.36
C LYS A 56 -7.49 -0.41 2.58
N VAL A 57 -8.29 0.66 2.64
CA VAL A 57 -8.36 1.61 3.74
C VAL A 57 -9.80 1.72 4.23
N SER A 58 -9.98 1.59 5.54
CA SER A 58 -11.25 1.85 6.21
C SER A 58 -11.12 2.95 7.24
N ASP A 59 -12.24 3.61 7.50
CA ASP A 59 -12.31 4.57 8.57
C ASP A 59 -12.08 3.86 9.91
N ILE A 60 -11.18 4.41 10.72
CA ILE A 60 -10.70 3.84 11.98
C ILE A 60 -11.81 3.59 13.01
N ASN A 61 -13.00 4.14 12.79
CA ASN A 61 -14.12 4.16 13.73
C ASN A 61 -15.39 3.55 13.10
N SER A 62 -15.25 2.83 11.98
CA SER A 62 -16.31 2.17 11.23
C SER A 62 -16.62 0.76 11.75
N THR A 63 -17.67 0.15 11.19
CA THR A 63 -17.95 -1.28 11.33
C THR A 63 -17.63 -1.98 10.01
N LEU A 64 -16.98 -3.13 10.07
CA LEU A 64 -16.68 -3.95 8.90
C LEU A 64 -17.65 -5.12 8.85
N HIS A 65 -18.49 -5.17 7.83
CA HIS A 65 -19.39 -6.28 7.53
C HIS A 65 -18.65 -7.25 6.63
N ILE A 66 -18.34 -8.43 7.14
CA ILE A 66 -17.67 -9.49 6.40
C ILE A 66 -18.73 -10.45 5.90
N GLN A 67 -18.74 -10.70 4.60
CA GLN A 67 -19.64 -11.63 3.93
C GLN A 67 -18.82 -12.79 3.37
N ILE A 68 -19.31 -14.00 3.63
CA ILE A 68 -18.70 -15.25 3.17
C ILE A 68 -19.74 -16.02 2.37
N THR A 69 -19.38 -16.33 1.14
CA THR A 69 -20.17 -17.19 0.27
C THR A 69 -19.47 -18.55 0.21
N VAL A 70 -20.08 -19.58 0.82
CA VAL A 70 -19.55 -20.95 0.78
C VAL A 70 -19.49 -21.47 -0.65
N GLU A 71 -20.42 -21.04 -1.51
CA GLU A 71 -20.41 -21.38 -2.93
C GLU A 71 -19.18 -20.81 -3.64
N ASP A 72 -18.78 -19.57 -3.36
CA ASP A 72 -17.58 -18.95 -3.96
C ASP A 72 -16.30 -19.65 -3.46
N LEU A 73 -16.30 -20.12 -2.21
CA LEU A 73 -15.21 -20.93 -1.64
C LEU A 73 -15.08 -22.27 -2.35
N LEU A 74 -16.20 -23.01 -2.49
CA LEU A 74 -16.24 -24.27 -3.23
C LEU A 74 -15.81 -24.07 -4.68
N ASP A 75 -16.18 -22.91 -5.24
CA ASP A 75 -15.80 -22.50 -6.57
C ASP A 75 -14.30 -22.16 -6.69
N LYS A 76 -13.65 -21.63 -5.64
CA LYS A 76 -12.20 -21.40 -5.62
C LYS A 76 -11.39 -22.67 -5.57
N VAL A 77 -11.87 -23.68 -4.86
CA VAL A 77 -11.14 -24.95 -4.71
C VAL A 77 -11.33 -25.91 -5.89
N LYS A 78 -12.11 -25.51 -6.93
CA LYS A 78 -12.42 -26.24 -8.19
C LYS A 78 -11.23 -26.86 -8.93
N GLY A 79 -10.00 -26.39 -8.69
CA GLY A 79 -8.77 -26.85 -9.37
C GLY A 79 -7.67 -27.35 -8.44
N LEU A 80 -7.89 -27.33 -7.13
CA LEU A 80 -6.96 -27.95 -6.18
C LEU A 80 -7.22 -29.46 -6.18
N ASP A 81 -6.20 -30.26 -5.91
CA ASP A 81 -6.32 -31.71 -5.92
C ASP A 81 -7.21 -32.17 -4.74
N LEU A 82 -8.53 -32.14 -4.96
CA LEU A 82 -9.56 -32.55 -4.01
C LEU A 82 -9.56 -34.08 -3.79
N GLN A 83 -8.69 -34.83 -4.49
CA GLN A 83 -8.51 -36.27 -4.29
C GLN A 83 -8.10 -36.63 -2.85
N GLY A 84 -7.61 -35.66 -2.07
CA GLY A 84 -7.29 -35.82 -0.65
C GLY A 84 -8.41 -35.42 0.34
N LEU A 85 -9.61 -35.07 -0.13
CA LEU A 85 -10.72 -34.59 0.70
C LEU A 85 -11.86 -35.60 0.91
N GLY A 86 -11.76 -36.79 0.31
CA GLY A 86 -12.87 -37.76 0.27
C GLY A 86 -14.09 -37.31 -0.54
N LEU A 87 -14.09 -36.08 -1.08
CA LEU A 87 -15.17 -35.55 -1.92
C LEU A 87 -15.24 -36.31 -3.26
N PRO A 88 -16.43 -36.75 -3.74
CA PRO A 88 -16.52 -37.58 -4.94
C PRO A 88 -16.14 -36.77 -6.19
N SER A 89 -15.05 -37.17 -6.85
CA SER A 89 -14.50 -36.47 -8.02
C SER A 89 -15.50 -36.34 -9.18
N ASP A 90 -16.45 -37.29 -9.29
CA ASP A 90 -17.56 -37.24 -10.24
C ASP A 90 -18.54 -36.08 -9.94
N ILE A 91 -18.90 -35.88 -8.68
CA ILE A 91 -19.83 -34.80 -8.26
C ILE A 91 -19.21 -33.44 -8.55
N ILE A 92 -17.92 -33.26 -8.22
CA ILE A 92 -17.19 -32.01 -8.49
C ILE A 92 -17.11 -31.74 -10.00
N SER A 93 -16.82 -32.75 -10.81
CA SER A 93 -16.79 -32.63 -12.28
C SER A 93 -18.14 -32.20 -12.84
N LYS A 94 -19.25 -32.74 -12.29
CA LYS A 94 -20.61 -32.34 -12.66
C LYS A 94 -20.93 -30.92 -12.22
N ILE A 95 -20.63 -30.54 -10.97
CA ILE A 95 -20.77 -29.17 -10.46
C ILE A 95 -20.06 -28.17 -11.38
N ASN A 96 -18.84 -28.49 -11.83
CA ASN A 96 -18.07 -27.64 -12.74
C ASN A 96 -18.78 -27.41 -14.07
N LYS A 97 -19.23 -28.49 -14.72
CA LYS A 97 -19.95 -28.39 -16.00
C LYS A 97 -21.25 -27.59 -15.87
N LEU A 98 -22.00 -27.80 -14.79
CA LEU A 98 -23.26 -27.10 -14.53
C LEU A 98 -23.05 -25.62 -14.22
N SER A 99 -22.01 -25.27 -13.45
CA SER A 99 -21.70 -23.88 -13.08
C SER A 99 -21.32 -23.05 -14.29
N VAL A 100 -20.39 -23.55 -15.12
CA VAL A 100 -19.96 -22.87 -16.36
C VAL A 100 -21.16 -22.65 -17.30
N ALA A 101 -22.02 -23.65 -17.44
CA ALA A 101 -23.21 -23.53 -18.29
C ALA A 101 -24.18 -22.45 -17.79
N LEU A 102 -24.33 -22.32 -16.47
CA LEU A 102 -25.20 -21.29 -15.85
C LEU A 102 -24.62 -19.89 -15.96
N GLU A 103 -23.29 -19.72 -15.91
CA GLU A 103 -22.63 -18.43 -16.18
C GLU A 103 -22.89 -17.96 -17.62
N GLU A 104 -22.82 -18.87 -18.59
CA GLU A 104 -23.08 -18.56 -20.00
C GLU A 104 -24.58 -18.44 -20.35
N ARG A 105 -25.49 -18.78 -19.42
CA ARG A 105 -26.94 -18.86 -19.64
C ARG A 105 -27.50 -17.62 -20.36
N ASN A 106 -27.24 -16.43 -19.81
CA ASN A 106 -27.85 -15.21 -20.34
C ASN A 106 -27.36 -14.90 -21.76
N LYS A 107 -26.08 -15.18 -22.05
CA LYS A 107 -25.50 -15.05 -23.39
C LYS A 107 -26.16 -16.03 -24.36
N VAL A 108 -26.23 -17.32 -24.02
CA VAL A 108 -26.84 -18.36 -24.87
C VAL A 108 -28.33 -18.07 -25.12
N LEU A 109 -29.10 -17.76 -24.07
CA LEU A 109 -30.53 -17.44 -24.19
C LEU A 109 -30.78 -16.19 -25.05
N SER A 110 -29.91 -15.18 -24.95
CA SER A 110 -30.01 -13.99 -25.80
C SER A 110 -29.78 -14.31 -27.28
N GLN A 111 -28.80 -15.17 -27.59
CA GLN A 111 -28.51 -15.61 -28.95
C GLN A 111 -29.63 -16.48 -29.53
N PHE A 112 -30.22 -17.36 -28.71
CA PHE A 112 -31.41 -18.12 -29.07
C PHE A 112 -32.58 -17.21 -29.47
N LYS A 113 -32.83 -16.17 -28.66
CA LYS A 113 -33.91 -15.22 -28.92
C LYS A 113 -33.70 -14.47 -30.24
N ILE A 114 -32.49 -13.96 -30.46
CA ILE A 114 -32.13 -13.28 -31.72
C ILE A 114 -32.36 -14.22 -32.91
N LEU A 115 -31.86 -15.46 -32.83
CA LEU A 115 -31.95 -16.40 -33.94
C LEU A 115 -33.38 -16.87 -34.22
N LEU A 116 -34.22 -16.97 -33.19
CA LEU A 116 -35.66 -17.24 -33.33
C LEU A 116 -36.41 -16.07 -33.98
N GLU A 117 -36.05 -14.83 -33.64
CA GLU A 117 -36.62 -13.62 -34.26
C GLU A 117 -36.22 -13.47 -35.74
N GLU A 118 -35.05 -13.99 -36.12
CA GLU A 118 -34.57 -14.03 -37.51
C GLU A 118 -35.26 -15.10 -38.38
N TYR A 119 -36.06 -15.99 -37.80
CA TYR A 119 -36.73 -17.05 -38.55
C TYR A 119 -37.79 -16.48 -39.51
N ASP A 120 -37.54 -16.62 -40.81
CA ASP A 120 -38.48 -16.22 -41.86
C ASP A 120 -38.77 -17.38 -42.82
N TYR A 121 -39.92 -18.02 -42.59
CA TYR A 121 -40.38 -19.16 -43.39
C TYR A 121 -40.42 -18.86 -44.90
N ARG A 122 -40.81 -17.64 -45.30
CA ARG A 122 -40.93 -17.29 -46.73
C ARG A 122 -39.56 -17.17 -47.37
N LYS A 123 -38.59 -16.55 -46.69
CA LYS A 123 -37.19 -16.47 -47.16
C LYS A 123 -36.54 -17.84 -47.22
N PHE A 124 -36.72 -18.68 -46.20
CA PHE A 124 -36.14 -20.02 -46.14
C PHE A 124 -36.74 -20.99 -47.16
N LYS A 125 -38.03 -20.86 -47.46
CA LYS A 125 -38.65 -21.60 -48.56
C LYS A 125 -38.10 -21.21 -49.93
N ALA A 126 -37.76 -19.93 -50.12
CA ALA A 126 -37.20 -19.42 -51.37
C ALA A 126 -35.69 -19.72 -51.53
N ASN A 127 -34.95 -19.82 -50.43
CA ASN A 127 -33.51 -20.13 -50.42
C ASN A 127 -33.18 -21.18 -49.36
N SER A 128 -33.02 -22.42 -49.81
CA SER A 128 -32.73 -23.57 -48.95
C SER A 128 -31.34 -23.53 -48.31
N LEU A 129 -30.39 -22.75 -48.84
CA LEU A 129 -29.06 -22.59 -48.26
C LEU A 129 -29.14 -21.80 -46.94
N LEU A 130 -29.90 -20.70 -46.92
CA LEU A 130 -30.13 -19.89 -45.72
C LEU A 130 -30.82 -20.68 -44.61
N ASN A 131 -31.77 -21.55 -44.97
CA ASN A 131 -32.39 -22.45 -44.00
C ASN A 131 -31.37 -23.42 -43.39
N LYS A 132 -30.45 -23.96 -44.19
CA LYS A 132 -29.39 -24.87 -43.69
C LYS A 132 -28.40 -24.14 -42.77
N GLU A 133 -28.01 -22.91 -43.10
CA GLU A 133 -27.13 -22.08 -42.27
C GLU A 133 -27.80 -21.72 -40.93
N TRP A 134 -29.09 -21.35 -40.96
CA TRP A 134 -29.87 -21.08 -39.76
C TRP A 134 -29.99 -22.33 -38.88
N VAL A 135 -30.34 -23.49 -39.46
CA VAL A 135 -30.43 -24.77 -38.73
C VAL A 135 -29.08 -25.15 -38.13
N SER A 136 -27.98 -25.00 -38.88
CA SER A 136 -26.62 -25.28 -38.37
C SER A 136 -26.26 -24.37 -37.19
N THR A 137 -26.60 -23.09 -37.26
CA THR A 137 -26.34 -22.12 -36.18
C THR A 137 -27.18 -22.45 -34.95
N MET A 138 -28.46 -22.80 -35.14
CA MET A 138 -29.32 -23.27 -34.05
C MET A 138 -28.76 -24.55 -33.41
N GLN A 139 -28.32 -25.53 -34.20
CA GLN A 139 -27.74 -26.77 -33.67
C GLN A 139 -26.48 -26.50 -32.84
N GLN A 140 -25.61 -25.58 -33.27
CA GLN A 140 -24.44 -25.18 -32.50
C GLN A 140 -24.79 -24.50 -31.17
N LEU A 141 -25.88 -23.71 -31.14
CA LEU A 141 -26.37 -23.08 -29.91
C LEU A 141 -27.10 -24.06 -28.98
N VAL A 142 -27.82 -25.04 -29.52
CA VAL A 142 -28.55 -26.06 -28.76
C VAL A 142 -27.59 -27.10 -28.17
N ALA A 143 -26.53 -27.48 -28.88
CA ALA A 143 -25.65 -28.59 -28.47
C ALA A 143 -25.08 -28.46 -27.04
N PRO A 144 -24.60 -27.29 -26.58
CA PRO A 144 -24.17 -27.11 -25.19
C PRO A 144 -25.32 -27.27 -24.18
N VAL A 145 -26.55 -26.88 -24.55
CA VAL A 145 -27.74 -27.00 -23.70
C VAL A 145 -28.20 -28.45 -23.62
N GLU A 146 -28.19 -29.18 -24.74
CA GLU A 146 -28.49 -30.61 -24.80
C GLU A 146 -27.45 -31.43 -24.03
N ALA A 147 -26.17 -31.04 -24.07
CA ALA A 147 -25.13 -31.71 -23.27
C ALA A 147 -25.42 -31.67 -21.76
N LEU A 148 -26.22 -30.72 -21.26
CA LEU A 148 -26.61 -30.65 -19.85
C LEU A 148 -27.55 -31.78 -19.44
N THR A 149 -28.40 -32.27 -20.34
CA THR A 149 -29.33 -33.36 -20.01
C THR A 149 -28.58 -34.66 -19.75
N GLN A 150 -27.37 -34.82 -20.30
CA GLN A 150 -26.51 -35.97 -20.07
C GLN A 150 -25.76 -35.92 -18.73
N ILE A 151 -25.78 -34.80 -18.01
CA ILE A 151 -25.04 -34.64 -16.75
C ILE A 151 -25.80 -35.28 -15.58
N ASP A 152 -27.12 -35.14 -15.55
CA ASP A 152 -27.98 -35.67 -14.49
C ASP A 152 -29.39 -35.99 -15.02
N PRO A 153 -29.96 -37.17 -14.70
CA PRO A 153 -31.28 -37.57 -15.18
C PRO A 153 -32.39 -36.56 -14.86
N TYR A 154 -32.29 -35.82 -13.75
CA TYR A 154 -33.30 -34.81 -13.41
C TYR A 154 -33.34 -33.63 -14.40
N ILE A 155 -32.24 -33.36 -15.10
CA ILE A 155 -32.20 -32.30 -16.14
C ILE A 155 -32.98 -32.74 -17.36
N GLU A 156 -32.91 -34.03 -17.72
CA GLU A 156 -33.65 -34.61 -18.84
C GLU A 156 -35.14 -34.80 -18.50
N GLU A 157 -35.43 -35.46 -17.38
CA GLU A 157 -36.77 -35.97 -17.03
C GLU A 157 -37.58 -35.03 -16.11
N GLY A 158 -36.97 -33.95 -15.62
CA GLY A 158 -37.61 -33.04 -14.67
C GLY A 158 -38.80 -32.26 -15.25
N PRO A 159 -39.60 -31.60 -14.39
CA PRO A 159 -40.77 -30.84 -14.83
C PRO A 159 -40.39 -29.70 -15.79
N GLY A 160 -41.19 -29.49 -16.83
CA GLY A 160 -40.96 -28.49 -17.88
C GLY A 160 -40.92 -29.10 -19.29
N GLY A 161 -40.70 -28.27 -20.31
CA GLY A 161 -40.45 -28.74 -21.67
C GLY A 161 -38.96 -28.92 -21.96
N PHE A 162 -38.62 -29.24 -23.21
CA PHE A 162 -37.22 -29.23 -23.72
C PHE A 162 -36.77 -27.83 -24.14
N ARG A 163 -37.38 -26.78 -23.59
CA ARG A 163 -36.96 -25.40 -23.87
C ARG A 163 -35.65 -25.12 -23.13
N PRO A 164 -34.71 -24.35 -23.71
CA PRO A 164 -33.46 -24.01 -23.05
C PRO A 164 -33.66 -23.41 -21.65
N GLU A 165 -34.67 -22.57 -21.47
CA GLU A 165 -35.00 -21.96 -20.18
C GLU A 165 -35.36 -23.01 -19.11
N ASP A 166 -36.15 -24.02 -19.48
CA ASP A 166 -36.55 -25.12 -18.59
C ASP A 166 -35.35 -26.03 -18.26
N ILE A 167 -34.44 -26.25 -19.22
CA ILE A 167 -33.20 -27.01 -19.00
C ILE A 167 -32.28 -26.26 -18.03
N TYR A 168 -32.09 -24.95 -18.21
CA TYR A 168 -31.26 -24.14 -17.30
C TYR A 168 -31.88 -24.01 -15.90
N ALA A 169 -33.21 -23.94 -15.78
CA ALA A 169 -33.88 -23.96 -14.48
C ALA A 169 -33.59 -25.28 -13.73
N ARG A 170 -33.72 -26.43 -14.41
CA ARG A 170 -33.38 -27.74 -13.82
C ARG A 170 -31.88 -27.88 -13.52
N THR A 171 -31.02 -27.35 -14.38
CA THR A 171 -29.56 -27.29 -14.17
C THR A 171 -29.22 -26.58 -12.86
N SER A 172 -29.89 -25.45 -12.55
CA SER A 172 -29.71 -24.74 -11.28
C SER A 172 -30.14 -25.56 -10.07
N ILE A 173 -31.25 -26.31 -10.17
CA ILE A 173 -31.70 -27.22 -9.10
C ILE A 173 -30.69 -28.33 -8.86
N VAL A 174 -30.21 -28.99 -9.92
CA VAL A 174 -29.22 -30.07 -9.81
C VAL A 174 -27.90 -29.56 -9.24
N LEU A 175 -27.43 -28.39 -9.69
CA LEU A 175 -26.23 -27.76 -9.13
C LEU A 175 -26.35 -27.55 -7.62
N ASN A 176 -27.49 -27.01 -7.16
CA ASN A 176 -27.73 -26.78 -5.73
C ASN A 176 -27.80 -28.11 -4.94
N ARG A 177 -28.42 -29.16 -5.50
CA ARG A 177 -28.43 -30.50 -4.90
C ARG A 177 -27.02 -31.06 -4.75
N MET A 178 -26.21 -30.99 -5.80
CA MET A 178 -24.83 -31.49 -5.78
C MET A 178 -23.95 -30.69 -4.81
N ARG A 179 -24.14 -29.37 -4.72
CA ARG A 179 -23.45 -28.54 -3.71
C ARG A 179 -23.81 -28.97 -2.28
N ALA A 180 -25.08 -29.27 -2.01
CA ALA A 180 -25.50 -29.80 -0.72
C ALA A 180 -24.89 -31.18 -0.42
N GLU A 181 -24.77 -32.06 -1.44
CA GLU A 181 -24.11 -33.35 -1.31
C GLU A 181 -22.61 -33.20 -0.98
N VAL A 182 -21.92 -32.26 -1.64
CA VAL A 182 -20.52 -31.91 -1.31
C VAL A 182 -20.38 -31.42 0.13
N GLN A 183 -21.31 -30.61 0.63
CA GLN A 183 -21.29 -30.15 2.02
C GLN A 183 -21.46 -31.31 3.01
N ILE A 184 -22.34 -32.27 2.71
CA ILE A 184 -22.52 -33.48 3.51
C ILE A 184 -21.24 -34.32 3.52
N THR A 185 -20.65 -34.60 2.36
CA THR A 185 -19.40 -35.38 2.31
C THR A 185 -18.23 -34.65 2.96
N ALA A 186 -18.13 -33.33 2.80
CA ALA A 186 -17.13 -32.52 3.49
C ALA A 186 -17.24 -32.65 5.02
N GLN A 187 -18.48 -32.68 5.53
CA GLN A 187 -18.74 -32.92 6.95
C GLN A 187 -18.33 -34.31 7.40
N GLU A 188 -18.63 -35.36 6.62
CA GLU A 188 -18.21 -36.74 6.90
C GLU A 188 -16.68 -36.88 6.94
N GLU A 189 -15.97 -36.15 6.09
CA GLU A 189 -14.51 -36.15 5.96
C GLU A 189 -13.81 -35.19 6.95
N GLY A 190 -14.57 -34.53 7.82
CA GLY A 190 -14.05 -33.64 8.85
C GLY A 190 -13.42 -32.36 8.29
N VAL A 191 -13.94 -31.86 7.16
CA VAL A 191 -13.54 -30.58 6.58
C VAL A 191 -14.19 -29.43 7.35
N TYR A 192 -13.38 -28.49 7.80
CA TYR A 192 -13.85 -27.33 8.56
C TYR A 192 -13.22 -26.03 8.04
N LEU A 193 -13.91 -24.93 8.33
CA LEU A 193 -13.54 -23.58 8.02
C LEU A 193 -13.27 -22.80 9.31
N GLN A 194 -12.17 -22.07 9.32
CA GLN A 194 -11.84 -21.11 10.37
C GLN A 194 -11.71 -19.72 9.76
N LEU A 195 -12.23 -18.72 10.47
CA LEU A 195 -12.02 -17.31 10.17
C LEU A 195 -11.55 -16.63 11.45
N GLY A 196 -10.46 -15.88 11.35
CA GLY A 196 -9.95 -15.07 12.45
C GLY A 196 -9.65 -13.66 11.97
N ALA A 197 -9.74 -12.72 12.90
CA ALA A 197 -9.31 -11.34 12.70
C ALA A 197 -8.30 -10.92 13.77
N TRP A 198 -7.38 -10.03 13.41
CA TRP A 198 -6.42 -9.42 14.33
C TRP A 198 -6.30 -7.93 14.09
N LEU A 199 -6.21 -7.16 15.17
CA LEU A 199 -5.69 -5.80 15.15
C LEU A 199 -4.17 -5.89 15.20
N TYR A 200 -3.51 -5.41 14.16
CA TYR A 200 -2.06 -5.34 14.09
C TYR A 200 -1.60 -3.91 14.39
N SER A 201 -1.16 -3.70 15.63
CA SER A 201 -0.62 -2.42 16.11
C SER A 201 0.79 -2.61 16.63
N LYS A 202 1.71 -1.69 16.31
CA LYS A 202 3.11 -1.73 16.78
C LYS A 202 3.84 -3.07 16.58
N ARG A 203 3.46 -3.84 15.56
CA ARG A 203 3.98 -5.18 15.20
C ARG A 203 3.49 -6.34 16.08
N GLU A 204 2.48 -6.11 16.91
CA GLU A 204 1.86 -7.14 17.74
C GLU A 204 0.45 -7.41 17.22
N PRO A 205 0.10 -8.67 16.89
CA PRO A 205 -1.26 -9.04 16.54
C PRO A 205 -2.09 -9.27 17.81
N LEU A 206 -3.20 -8.55 17.92
CA LEU A 206 -4.23 -8.75 18.96
C LEU A 206 -5.45 -9.43 18.32
N PRO A 207 -5.85 -10.64 18.75
CA PRO A 207 -7.05 -11.30 18.24
C PRO A 207 -8.32 -10.47 18.46
N LEU A 208 -9.23 -10.52 17.48
CA LEU A 208 -10.49 -9.78 17.49
C LEU A 208 -11.67 -10.73 17.42
N HIS A 209 -12.73 -10.40 18.16
CA HIS A 209 -13.99 -11.12 18.15
C HIS A 209 -14.73 -10.93 16.82
N LEU A 210 -15.14 -12.06 16.22
CA LEU A 210 -16.02 -12.19 15.07
C LEU A 210 -17.22 -13.06 15.46
N PRO A 211 -18.41 -12.46 15.66
CA PRO A 211 -19.61 -13.19 16.02
C PRO A 211 -19.88 -14.38 15.09
N GLY A 212 -20.07 -15.56 15.66
CA GLY A 212 -20.34 -16.81 14.93
C GLY A 212 -19.10 -17.55 14.42
N PHE A 213 -17.91 -16.96 14.51
CA PHE A 213 -16.64 -17.58 14.09
C PHE A 213 -15.69 -17.86 15.25
N ASP A 214 -15.90 -17.26 16.42
CA ASP A 214 -15.10 -17.48 17.61
C ASP A 214 -15.91 -17.27 18.91
N ILE A 215 -15.25 -17.56 20.03
CA ILE A 215 -15.73 -17.26 21.40
C ILE A 215 -14.84 -16.24 22.11
N ILE A 216 -14.07 -15.45 21.36
CA ILE A 216 -13.17 -14.43 21.91
C ILE A 216 -14.02 -13.31 22.51
N GLU A 217 -13.67 -12.85 23.72
CA GLU A 217 -14.37 -11.70 24.31
C GLU A 217 -14.03 -10.40 23.56
N PRO A 218 -15.01 -9.52 23.28
CA PRO A 218 -14.76 -8.21 22.70
C PRO A 218 -13.79 -7.39 23.55
N GLN A 219 -12.95 -6.58 22.91
CA GLN A 219 -12.03 -5.69 23.62
C GLN A 219 -12.77 -4.51 24.24
N GLU A 220 -12.09 -3.80 25.14
CA GLU A 220 -12.63 -2.57 25.74
C GLU A 220 -13.02 -1.56 24.64
N SER A 221 -14.21 -0.99 24.80
CA SER A 221 -14.72 -0.01 23.85
C SER A 221 -13.83 1.22 23.80
N TYR A 222 -13.30 1.51 22.63
CA TYR A 222 -12.43 2.65 22.40
C TYR A 222 -12.87 3.40 21.14
N GLU A 223 -12.91 4.72 21.21
CA GLU A 223 -13.17 5.59 20.07
C GLU A 223 -11.95 6.46 19.81
N VAL A 224 -11.44 6.44 18.57
CA VAL A 224 -10.38 7.36 18.19
C VAL A 224 -10.94 8.77 18.08
N GLU A 225 -10.36 9.70 18.86
CA GLU A 225 -10.79 11.09 18.89
C GLU A 225 -10.64 11.77 17.51
N ARG A 226 -11.73 12.40 17.06
CA ARG A 226 -11.80 13.14 15.80
C ARG A 226 -11.69 14.64 15.95
N TRP A 227 -11.92 15.18 17.14
CA TRP A 227 -12.07 16.61 17.35
C TRP A 227 -11.04 17.11 18.35
N GLN A 228 -9.76 16.90 18.02
CA GLN A 228 -8.64 17.30 18.86
C GLN A 228 -8.41 18.81 18.72
N ILE A 229 -9.23 19.59 19.42
CA ILE A 229 -9.19 21.06 19.41
C ILE A 229 -8.11 21.57 20.37
N LEU A 230 -7.94 20.89 21.51
CA LEU A 230 -6.99 21.27 22.54
C LEU A 230 -5.67 20.48 22.38
N PRO A 231 -4.51 21.10 22.68
CA PRO A 231 -3.24 20.40 22.64
C PRO A 231 -3.18 19.30 23.70
N THR A 232 -2.60 18.14 23.36
CA THR A 232 -2.35 17.07 24.32
C THR A 232 -1.26 17.46 25.30
N LYS A 233 -1.14 16.73 26.42
CA LYS A 233 -0.05 16.94 27.40
C LYS A 233 1.34 16.87 26.77
N GLU A 234 1.52 15.95 25.83
CA GLU A 234 2.76 15.78 25.06
C GLU A 234 3.03 16.98 24.16
N GLN A 235 2.00 17.49 23.48
CA GLN A 235 2.09 18.69 22.64
C GLN A 235 2.42 19.93 23.46
N VAL A 236 1.83 20.09 24.65
CA VAL A 236 2.18 21.18 25.58
C VAL A 236 3.63 21.09 26.05
N ALA A 237 4.14 19.88 26.31
CA ALA A 237 5.54 19.68 26.67
C ALA A 237 6.49 20.00 25.49
N ALA A 238 6.14 19.55 24.28
CA ALA A 238 6.89 19.85 23.06
C ALA A 238 6.93 21.36 22.76
N LEU A 239 5.81 22.07 22.90
CA LEU A 239 5.75 23.53 22.71
C LEU A 239 6.75 24.28 23.61
N LYS A 240 6.92 23.84 24.86
CA LYS A 240 7.91 24.44 25.77
C LYS A 240 9.34 24.27 25.25
N GLN A 241 9.69 23.07 24.79
CA GLN A 241 11.01 22.80 24.21
C GLN A 241 11.24 23.59 22.92
N LEU A 242 10.23 23.66 22.05
CA LEU A 242 10.29 24.39 20.79
C LEU A 242 10.45 25.89 21.01
N ASN A 243 9.88 26.44 22.09
CA ASN A 243 10.08 27.83 22.48
C ASN A 243 11.54 28.12 22.86
N GLU A 244 12.19 27.21 23.60
CA GLU A 244 13.62 27.35 23.93
C GLU A 244 14.51 27.27 22.68
N ILE A 245 14.15 26.41 21.72
CA ILE A 245 14.86 26.28 20.43
C ILE A 245 14.67 27.54 19.58
N ALA A 246 13.45 28.08 19.53
CA ALA A 246 13.11 29.35 18.88
C ALA A 246 13.95 30.51 19.43
N ALA A 247 13.99 30.67 20.76
CA ALA A 247 14.77 31.72 21.41
C ALA A 247 16.28 31.62 21.10
N LYS A 248 16.85 30.41 21.11
CA LYS A 248 18.29 30.20 20.85
C LYS A 248 18.72 30.48 19.41
N ASN A 249 17.82 30.29 18.45
CA ASN A 249 18.14 30.36 17.01
C ASN A 249 17.41 31.50 16.30
N ARG A 250 16.94 32.49 17.06
CA ARG A 250 16.09 33.59 16.60
C ARG A 250 16.63 34.36 15.40
N ASN A 251 17.95 34.54 15.34
CA ASN A 251 18.65 35.26 14.27
C ASN A 251 19.27 34.32 13.21
N GLN A 252 18.95 33.03 13.27
CA GLN A 252 19.43 32.06 12.29
C GLN A 252 18.30 31.78 11.29
N ASP A 253 18.50 32.26 10.07
CA ASP A 253 17.61 32.03 8.93
C ASP A 253 17.63 30.54 8.51
N LEU A 254 16.98 30.20 7.39
CA LEU A 254 17.01 28.91 6.66
C LEU A 254 18.40 28.25 6.54
N SER A 255 19.47 29.01 6.76
CA SER A 255 20.85 28.53 6.96
C SER A 255 20.98 27.31 7.88
N LEU A 256 20.17 27.20 8.94
CA LEU A 256 20.18 26.03 9.84
C LEU A 256 19.73 24.75 9.14
N ILE A 257 18.63 24.81 8.41
CA ILE A 257 18.08 23.68 7.66
C ILE A 257 19.05 23.29 6.54
N LYS A 258 19.59 24.30 5.84
CA LYS A 258 20.58 24.08 4.78
C LYS A 258 21.85 23.41 5.30
N LYS A 259 22.42 23.92 6.41
CA LYS A 259 23.61 23.34 7.05
C LYS A 259 23.37 21.90 7.50
N TYR A 260 22.17 21.60 7.98
CA TYR A 260 21.80 20.24 8.38
C TYR A 260 21.71 19.30 7.17
N ILE A 261 21.01 19.70 6.10
CA ILE A 261 20.93 18.93 4.85
C ILE A 261 22.33 18.71 4.26
N GLU A 262 23.17 19.75 4.25
CA GLU A 262 24.57 19.66 3.81
C GLU A 262 25.37 18.67 4.66
N THR A 263 25.21 18.69 5.99
CA THR A 263 25.90 17.77 6.91
C THR A 263 25.52 16.31 6.67
N GLU A 264 24.23 16.01 6.46
CA GLU A 264 23.79 14.63 6.17
C GLU A 264 24.20 14.18 4.77
N ILE A 265 24.16 15.06 3.76
CA ILE A 265 24.69 14.77 2.43
C ILE A 265 26.19 14.49 2.50
N ASP A 266 26.95 15.27 3.28
CA ASP A 266 28.38 15.07 3.43
C ASP A 266 28.71 13.81 4.22
N ARG A 267 27.92 13.45 5.25
CA ARG A 267 28.02 12.14 5.91
C ARG A 267 27.75 10.97 4.95
N ILE A 268 26.72 11.07 4.12
CA ILE A 268 26.43 10.06 3.08
C ILE A 268 27.60 9.97 2.10
N LYS A 269 28.18 11.11 1.71
CA LYS A 269 29.35 11.15 0.84
C LYS A 269 30.58 10.53 1.49
N GLU A 270 30.85 10.84 2.76
CA GLU A 270 31.99 10.27 3.47
C GLU A 270 31.89 8.75 3.54
N LEU A 271 30.70 8.23 3.91
CA LEU A 271 30.41 6.79 3.92
C LEU A 271 30.53 6.14 2.53
N LEU A 272 30.20 6.87 1.46
CA LEU A 272 30.16 6.32 0.10
C LEU A 272 31.47 6.42 -0.68
N PHE A 273 32.21 7.52 -0.52
CA PHE A 273 33.26 7.92 -1.45
C PHE A 273 34.68 7.81 -0.89
N LEU A 274 34.88 7.95 0.42
CA LEU A 274 36.21 7.89 1.02
C LEU A 274 36.73 6.45 1.13
N ASP A 275 35.89 5.54 1.62
CA ASP A 275 36.29 4.14 1.80
C ASP A 275 36.35 3.38 0.48
N SER A 276 35.44 3.70 -0.46
CA SER A 276 35.37 2.98 -1.74
C SER A 276 36.57 3.24 -2.64
N LYS A 277 37.00 4.50 -2.81
CA LYS A 277 38.09 4.85 -3.71
C LYS A 277 39.39 4.09 -3.40
N SER A 278 39.76 4.03 -2.12
CA SER A 278 40.98 3.34 -1.68
C SER A 278 40.93 1.83 -1.91
N LEU A 279 39.76 1.20 -1.67
CA LEU A 279 39.54 -0.23 -1.91
C LEU A 279 39.69 -0.59 -3.39
N PHE A 280 39.20 0.26 -4.29
CA PHE A 280 39.30 0.02 -5.74
C PHE A 280 40.68 0.29 -6.31
N GLU A 281 41.39 1.31 -5.83
CA GLU A 281 42.80 1.52 -6.18
C GLU A 281 43.66 0.32 -5.73
N ASN A 282 43.40 -0.24 -4.54
CA ASN A 282 44.06 -1.44 -4.06
C ASN A 282 43.72 -2.69 -4.90
N LEU A 283 42.46 -2.82 -5.34
CA LEU A 283 42.02 -3.91 -6.21
C LEU A 283 42.66 -3.81 -7.61
N GLU A 284 42.69 -2.62 -8.21
CA GLU A 284 43.35 -2.36 -9.50
C GLU A 284 44.86 -2.66 -9.39
N ALA A 285 45.52 -2.21 -8.33
CA ALA A 285 46.94 -2.51 -8.08
C ALA A 285 47.20 -4.01 -7.84
N ALA A 286 46.31 -4.71 -7.13
CA ALA A 286 46.41 -6.16 -6.96
C ALA A 286 46.25 -6.90 -8.30
N LEU A 287 45.43 -6.37 -9.21
CA LEU A 287 45.20 -6.94 -10.54
C LEU A 287 46.42 -6.84 -11.47
N GLU A 288 47.14 -5.71 -11.42
CA GLU A 288 48.31 -5.44 -12.28
C GLU A 288 49.47 -6.41 -12.00
N ASN A 289 49.53 -6.99 -10.81
CA ASN A 289 50.58 -7.92 -10.39
C ASN A 289 50.31 -9.38 -10.79
N ILE A 290 49.17 -9.65 -11.43
CA ILE A 290 48.81 -11.00 -11.88
C ILE A 290 49.07 -11.11 -13.38
N ASP A 291 50.06 -11.92 -13.79
CA ASP A 291 50.27 -12.26 -15.21
C ASP A 291 50.26 -13.78 -15.38
N HIS A 292 49.08 -14.38 -15.29
CA HIS A 292 48.92 -15.82 -15.40
C HIS A 292 47.72 -16.21 -16.29
N PRO A 293 47.90 -17.07 -17.32
CA PRO A 293 46.87 -17.39 -18.32
C PRO A 293 45.54 -17.89 -17.74
N ASN A 294 45.60 -18.69 -16.67
CA ASN A 294 44.41 -19.28 -16.03
C ASN A 294 43.50 -18.24 -15.36
N TYR A 295 44.00 -17.03 -15.10
CA TYR A 295 43.26 -15.98 -14.40
C TYR A 295 42.77 -14.86 -15.32
N LYS A 296 43.06 -14.90 -16.64
CA LYS A 296 42.64 -13.87 -17.60
C LYS A 296 41.14 -13.60 -17.61
N ALA A 297 40.33 -14.64 -17.46
CA ALA A 297 38.87 -14.52 -17.39
C ALA A 297 38.43 -13.75 -16.14
N ILE A 298 39.05 -14.03 -14.99
CA ILE A 298 38.79 -13.30 -13.74
C ILE A 298 39.30 -11.87 -13.83
N GLN A 299 40.47 -11.64 -14.44
CA GLN A 299 40.98 -10.29 -14.64
C GLN A 299 40.03 -9.43 -15.46
N SER A 300 39.40 -10.02 -16.49
CA SER A 300 38.36 -9.33 -17.27
C SER A 300 37.12 -9.02 -16.43
N GLN A 301 36.65 -9.99 -15.63
CA GLN A 301 35.50 -9.79 -14.73
C GLN A 301 35.76 -8.71 -13.69
N ILE A 302 36.96 -8.66 -13.11
CA ILE A 302 37.33 -7.63 -12.13
C ILE A 302 37.43 -6.26 -12.80
N LYS A 303 38.00 -6.16 -14.01
CA LYS A 303 38.01 -4.88 -14.76
C LYS A 303 36.61 -4.37 -15.06
N GLU A 304 35.70 -5.26 -15.47
CA GLU A 304 34.29 -4.93 -15.71
C GLU A 304 33.60 -4.49 -14.41
N LEU A 305 33.83 -5.19 -13.30
CA LEU A 305 33.34 -4.83 -11.97
C LEU A 305 33.79 -3.43 -11.54
N VAL A 306 35.06 -3.10 -11.76
CA VAL A 306 35.59 -1.77 -11.43
C VAL A 306 34.91 -0.68 -12.27
N ILE A 307 34.63 -0.95 -13.56
CA ILE A 307 33.90 -0.04 -14.43
C ILE A 307 32.46 0.14 -13.95
N ASP A 308 31.75 -0.95 -13.68
CA ASP A 308 30.38 -0.94 -13.17
C ASP A 308 30.29 -0.17 -11.85
N PHE A 309 31.26 -0.36 -10.95
CA PHE A 309 31.33 0.37 -9.70
C PHE A 309 31.59 1.86 -9.89
N LYS A 310 32.57 2.24 -10.72
CA LYS A 310 32.85 3.65 -11.06
C LYS A 310 31.60 4.31 -11.66
N PHE A 311 30.83 3.60 -12.47
CA PHE A 311 29.56 4.08 -13.01
C PHE A 311 28.49 4.25 -11.92
N PHE A 312 28.31 3.27 -11.05
CA PHE A 312 27.36 3.33 -9.93
C PHE A 312 27.62 4.53 -9.01
N ILE A 313 28.88 4.74 -8.60
CA ILE A 313 29.32 5.88 -7.79
C ILE A 313 29.00 7.21 -8.47
N LYS A 314 29.33 7.35 -9.76
CA LYS A 314 29.03 8.55 -10.54
C LYS A 314 27.53 8.81 -10.63
N THR A 315 26.71 7.76 -10.76
CA THR A 315 25.25 7.88 -10.77
C THR A 315 24.74 8.35 -9.40
N ILE A 316 25.28 7.85 -8.29
CA ILE A 316 24.93 8.37 -6.96
C ILE A 316 25.33 9.84 -6.83
N GLU A 317 26.52 10.24 -7.24
CA GLU A 317 26.93 11.65 -7.21
C GLU A 317 25.97 12.55 -8.00
N GLN A 318 25.49 12.09 -9.16
CA GLN A 318 24.50 12.79 -9.96
C GLN A 318 23.14 12.89 -9.24
N LYS A 319 22.70 11.81 -8.60
CA LYS A 319 21.48 11.80 -7.79
C LYS A 319 21.61 12.73 -6.58
N LEU A 320 22.76 12.76 -5.90
CA LEU A 320 23.02 13.66 -4.77
C LEU A 320 22.96 15.14 -5.16
N LYS A 321 23.36 15.51 -6.39
CA LYS A 321 23.25 16.90 -6.89
C LYS A 321 21.82 17.40 -6.97
N PHE A 322 20.83 16.52 -7.11
CA PHE A 322 19.42 16.92 -7.03
C PHE A 322 19.11 17.53 -5.66
N TYR A 323 19.56 16.87 -4.58
CA TYR A 323 19.33 17.33 -3.21
C TYR A 323 20.12 18.59 -2.83
N GLN A 324 21.29 18.79 -3.43
CA GLN A 324 22.09 20.00 -3.22
C GLN A 324 21.48 21.25 -3.88
N ASN A 325 20.65 21.06 -4.90
CA ASN A 325 20.01 22.14 -5.66
C ASN A 325 18.50 22.16 -5.46
N LEU A 326 18.01 21.59 -4.35
CA LEU A 326 16.59 21.51 -4.04
C LEU A 326 15.99 22.92 -3.91
N SER A 327 14.99 23.23 -4.72
CA SER A 327 14.10 24.38 -4.55
C SER A 327 12.72 23.83 -4.18
N LEU A 328 12.18 24.28 -3.04
CA LEU A 328 10.93 23.80 -2.45
C LEU A 328 9.79 24.78 -2.70
N ASP A 329 9.78 25.40 -3.89
CA ASP A 329 8.93 26.56 -4.15
C ASP A 329 7.50 26.16 -4.61
N SER A 330 7.21 24.85 -4.70
CA SER A 330 5.89 24.35 -5.12
C SER A 330 5.54 22.97 -4.56
N LYS A 331 4.24 22.66 -4.57
CA LYS A 331 3.68 21.35 -4.19
C LYS A 331 4.20 20.22 -5.10
N GLU A 332 4.38 20.49 -6.38
CA GLU A 332 4.91 19.55 -7.37
C GLU A 332 6.38 19.25 -7.10
N ALA A 333 7.17 20.24 -6.62
CA ALA A 333 8.55 20.05 -6.22
C ALA A 333 8.66 19.10 -5.02
N ILE A 334 7.72 19.14 -4.09
CA ILE A 334 7.75 18.25 -2.92
C ILE A 334 7.44 16.80 -3.30
N ILE A 335 6.48 16.58 -4.20
CA ILE A 335 6.12 15.24 -4.69
C ILE A 335 7.28 14.65 -5.50
N SER A 336 7.91 15.46 -6.34
CA SER A 336 9.07 15.00 -7.12
C SER A 336 10.24 14.63 -6.21
N VAL A 337 10.47 15.36 -5.11
CA VAL A 337 11.51 15.03 -4.13
C VAL A 337 11.22 13.70 -3.44
N VAL A 338 9.99 13.45 -2.99
CA VAL A 338 9.64 12.17 -2.34
C VAL A 338 9.77 11.00 -3.31
N ASN A 339 9.29 11.15 -4.55
CA ASN A 339 9.44 10.11 -5.58
C ASN A 339 10.92 9.88 -5.93
N GLN A 340 11.71 10.96 -6.03
CA GLN A 340 13.14 10.87 -6.30
C GLN A 340 13.88 10.13 -5.17
N ILE A 341 13.52 10.39 -3.91
CA ILE A 341 14.06 9.66 -2.76
C ILE A 341 13.73 8.17 -2.86
N GLU A 342 12.47 7.82 -3.17
CA GLU A 342 12.08 6.42 -3.33
C GLU A 342 12.85 5.75 -4.48
N GLU A 343 12.91 6.38 -5.64
CA GLU A 343 13.63 5.86 -6.81
C GLU A 343 15.13 5.69 -6.56
N ASP A 344 15.76 6.68 -5.90
CA ASP A 344 17.17 6.62 -5.55
C ASP A 344 17.46 5.50 -4.54
N LEU A 345 16.53 5.27 -3.60
CA LEU A 345 16.67 4.20 -2.62
C LEU A 345 16.50 2.81 -3.22
N ILE A 346 15.51 2.63 -4.10
CA ILE A 346 15.33 1.38 -4.83
C ILE A 346 16.59 1.11 -5.69
N TYR A 347 17.10 2.13 -6.37
CA TYR A 347 18.31 2.04 -7.16
C TYR A 347 19.52 1.55 -6.34
N ILE A 348 19.71 2.14 -5.15
CA ILE A 348 20.83 1.81 -4.25
C ILE A 348 20.66 0.44 -3.59
N THR A 349 19.51 0.17 -2.99
CA THR A 349 19.34 -0.97 -2.05
C THR A 349 18.77 -2.23 -2.69
N GLU A 350 17.97 -2.10 -3.75
CA GLU A 350 17.21 -3.22 -4.34
C GLU A 350 17.65 -3.56 -5.78
N GLN A 351 18.23 -2.59 -6.50
CA GLN A 351 18.66 -2.76 -7.89
C GLN A 351 20.19 -2.80 -8.03
N GLU A 352 20.82 -1.72 -8.52
CA GLU A 352 22.21 -1.72 -8.95
C GLU A 352 23.18 -2.00 -7.79
N GLY A 353 22.96 -1.44 -6.60
CA GLY A 353 23.85 -1.70 -5.47
C GLY A 353 23.85 -3.17 -5.05
N LYS A 354 22.67 -3.81 -5.00
CA LYS A 354 22.56 -5.24 -4.68
C LYS A 354 23.15 -6.13 -5.80
N GLN A 355 22.91 -5.79 -7.06
CA GLN A 355 23.49 -6.51 -8.20
C GLN A 355 25.01 -6.44 -8.19
N LEU A 356 25.58 -5.30 -7.80
CA LEU A 356 27.01 -5.11 -7.72
C LEU A 356 27.66 -5.99 -6.63
N VAL A 357 27.04 -6.10 -5.44
CA VAL A 357 27.45 -7.08 -4.41
C VAL A 357 27.43 -8.50 -4.97
N LEU A 358 26.34 -8.90 -5.63
CA LEU A 358 26.22 -10.24 -6.20
C LEU A 358 27.30 -10.53 -7.24
N LYS A 359 27.65 -9.55 -8.09
CA LYS A 359 28.75 -9.68 -9.04
C LYS A 359 30.09 -9.84 -8.32
N PHE A 360 30.39 -9.06 -7.27
CA PHE A 360 31.61 -9.23 -6.48
C PHE A 360 31.70 -10.61 -5.81
N VAL A 361 30.61 -11.09 -5.20
CA VAL A 361 30.54 -12.43 -4.58
C VAL A 361 30.78 -13.51 -5.63
N ASN A 362 30.13 -13.42 -6.79
CA ASN A 362 30.31 -14.39 -7.87
C ASN A 362 31.76 -14.41 -8.39
N THR A 363 32.39 -13.23 -8.55
CA THR A 363 33.79 -13.15 -8.98
C THR A 363 34.74 -13.70 -7.93
N TYR A 364 34.49 -13.47 -6.63
CA TYR A 364 35.25 -14.07 -5.55
C TYR A 364 35.11 -15.61 -5.51
N GLU A 365 33.89 -16.14 -5.65
CA GLU A 365 33.67 -17.58 -5.69
C GLU A 365 34.31 -18.24 -6.92
N ASN A 366 34.32 -17.55 -8.07
CA ASN A 366 35.05 -18.00 -9.25
C ASN A 366 36.57 -18.00 -9.02
N LEU A 367 37.11 -17.00 -8.32
CA LEU A 367 38.52 -16.94 -7.93
C LEU A 367 38.89 -18.11 -7.02
N LYS A 368 38.07 -18.38 -6.01
CA LYS A 368 38.26 -19.48 -5.07
C LYS A 368 38.29 -20.85 -5.75
N LYS A 369 37.46 -21.07 -6.78
CA LYS A 369 37.44 -22.32 -7.57
C LYS A 369 38.72 -22.56 -8.39
N LEU A 370 39.45 -21.51 -8.74
CA LEU A 370 40.70 -21.61 -9.50
C LEU A 370 41.93 -21.91 -8.62
N GLY A 371 41.79 -21.85 -7.30
CA GLY A 371 42.90 -21.99 -6.34
C GLY A 371 43.51 -20.64 -5.95
N GLN A 372 44.04 -20.55 -4.73
CA GLN A 372 44.77 -19.38 -4.21
C GLN A 372 46.24 -19.74 -3.99
N ASP A 373 46.85 -20.32 -5.02
CA ASP A 373 48.14 -21.00 -4.90
C ASP A 373 49.34 -20.02 -4.87
N THR A 374 49.09 -18.73 -5.07
CA THR A 374 50.12 -17.66 -5.02
C THR A 374 49.70 -16.52 -4.09
N GLU A 375 50.69 -15.82 -3.57
CA GLU A 375 50.50 -14.67 -2.65
C GLU A 375 49.70 -13.54 -3.31
N GLU A 376 49.89 -13.32 -4.61
CA GLU A 376 49.18 -12.29 -5.39
C GLU A 376 47.69 -12.62 -5.53
N ILE A 377 47.35 -13.89 -5.73
CA ILE A 377 45.96 -14.35 -5.85
C ILE A 377 45.26 -14.33 -4.47
N ALA A 378 45.98 -14.68 -3.41
CA ALA A 378 45.48 -14.55 -2.04
C ALA A 378 45.17 -13.08 -1.71
N LYS A 379 46.09 -12.15 -2.04
CA LYS A 379 45.90 -10.71 -1.87
C LYS A 379 44.71 -10.17 -2.67
N LEU A 380 44.50 -10.63 -3.91
CA LEU A 380 43.31 -10.28 -4.70
C LEU A 380 42.02 -10.75 -4.02
N GLY A 381 42.04 -11.96 -3.46
CA GLY A 381 40.93 -12.52 -2.70
C GLY A 381 40.62 -11.70 -1.43
N GLU A 382 41.65 -11.23 -0.73
CA GLU A 382 41.50 -10.35 0.44
C GLU A 382 40.86 -9.00 0.06
N GLU A 383 41.34 -8.36 -1.01
CA GLU A 383 40.77 -7.08 -1.46
C GLU A 383 39.31 -7.22 -1.93
N LEU A 384 38.97 -8.29 -2.66
CA LEU A 384 37.58 -8.61 -2.99
C LEU A 384 36.72 -8.82 -1.75
N THR A 385 37.23 -9.52 -0.73
CA THR A 385 36.52 -9.77 0.53
C THR A 385 36.29 -8.47 1.30
N LYS A 386 37.29 -7.58 1.35
CA LYS A 386 37.16 -6.24 1.96
C LYS A 386 36.09 -5.42 1.25
N ILE A 387 36.05 -5.44 -0.08
CA ILE A 387 35.01 -4.75 -0.87
C ILE A 387 33.63 -5.33 -0.58
N ILE A 388 33.47 -6.65 -0.64
CA ILE A 388 32.19 -7.33 -0.36
C ILE A 388 31.70 -6.96 1.04
N THR A 389 32.56 -7.05 2.06
CA THR A 389 32.20 -6.81 3.46
C THR A 389 31.84 -5.34 3.69
N THR A 390 32.65 -4.42 3.20
CA THR A 390 32.43 -2.97 3.35
C THR A 390 31.13 -2.56 2.66
N TYR A 391 30.90 -3.06 1.45
CA TYR A 391 29.76 -2.65 0.65
C TYR A 391 28.45 -3.34 1.08
N THR A 392 28.51 -4.58 1.56
CA THR A 392 27.36 -5.24 2.22
C THR A 392 27.00 -4.52 3.51
N SER A 393 28.00 -4.18 4.34
CA SER A 393 27.79 -3.40 5.56
C SER A 393 27.19 -2.02 5.25
N TRP A 394 27.63 -1.37 4.17
CA TRP A 394 27.05 -0.11 3.72
C TRP A 394 25.59 -0.27 3.28
N LEU A 395 25.28 -1.26 2.43
CA LEU A 395 23.89 -1.52 2.04
C LEU A 395 23.03 -1.89 3.24
N GLU A 396 23.57 -2.59 4.24
CA GLU A 396 22.88 -2.86 5.50
C GLU A 396 22.68 -1.59 6.32
N ILE A 397 23.69 -0.72 6.45
CA ILE A 397 23.55 0.59 7.12
C ILE A 397 22.49 1.43 6.42
N VAL A 398 22.50 1.53 5.09
CA VAL A 398 21.49 2.27 4.33
C VAL A 398 20.11 1.59 4.39
N SER A 399 20.03 0.26 4.43
CA SER A 399 18.75 -0.44 4.52
C SER A 399 18.17 -0.46 5.94
N GLN A 400 19.03 -0.38 6.95
CA GLN A 400 18.68 -0.42 8.37
C GLN A 400 18.72 0.96 9.05
N ASP A 401 19.22 2.00 8.39
CA ASP A 401 19.20 3.36 8.92
C ASP A 401 17.76 3.70 9.28
N SER A 402 17.59 4.23 10.48
CA SER A 402 16.33 4.75 10.96
C SER A 402 15.65 5.65 9.93
N LEU A 403 16.40 6.50 9.21
CA LEU A 403 15.90 7.34 8.13
C LEU A 403 15.23 6.53 7.02
N PHE A 404 15.94 5.56 6.45
CA PHE A 404 15.50 4.81 5.28
C PHE A 404 14.43 3.78 5.60
N LYS A 405 14.53 3.12 6.76
CA LYS A 405 13.48 2.26 7.29
C LYS A 405 12.21 3.06 7.59
N ASN A 406 12.34 4.28 8.10
CA ASN A 406 11.21 5.17 8.33
C ASN A 406 10.61 5.67 7.03
N ILE A 407 11.41 6.02 6.01
CA ILE A 407 10.92 6.41 4.67
C ILE A 407 10.20 5.23 4.00
N LYS A 408 10.81 4.05 3.95
CA LYS A 408 10.18 2.85 3.35
C LYS A 408 8.91 2.44 4.11
N SER A 409 8.93 2.49 5.44
CA SER A 409 7.73 2.29 6.27
C SER A 409 6.67 3.36 6.00
N LEU A 410 7.05 4.62 5.84
CA LEU A 410 6.15 5.73 5.54
C LEU A 410 5.51 5.59 4.15
N LEU A 411 6.27 5.12 3.15
CA LEU A 411 5.80 4.94 1.78
C LEU A 411 4.96 3.66 1.58
N ARG A 412 5.46 2.51 2.04
CA ARG A 412 4.90 1.18 1.72
C ARG A 412 4.20 0.50 2.90
N GLY A 413 4.44 0.97 4.12
CA GLY A 413 4.11 0.22 5.32
C GLY A 413 5.07 -0.94 5.57
N VAL A 414 4.89 -1.59 6.72
CA VAL A 414 5.64 -2.78 7.12
C VAL A 414 4.96 -4.01 6.51
N GLU A 415 5.66 -4.97 5.92
CA GLU A 415 5.03 -6.21 5.46
C GLU A 415 4.59 -7.06 6.67
N VAL A 416 3.43 -7.71 6.57
CA VAL A 416 2.92 -8.62 7.60
C VAL A 416 3.25 -10.05 7.21
N ASP A 417 3.83 -10.80 8.15
CA ASP A 417 3.94 -12.24 8.04
C ASP A 417 2.64 -12.91 8.50
N PHE A 418 1.79 -13.29 7.54
CA PHE A 418 0.51 -13.98 7.83
C PHE A 418 0.70 -15.44 8.27
N GLU A 419 1.87 -16.04 8.04
CA GLU A 419 2.18 -17.39 8.52
C GLU A 419 2.44 -17.39 10.02
N ALA A 420 2.96 -16.28 10.56
CA ALA A 420 3.10 -16.07 12.00
C ALA A 420 1.75 -15.92 12.73
N LEU A 421 0.66 -15.61 12.01
CA LEU A 421 -0.69 -15.54 12.60
C LEU A 421 -1.28 -16.95 12.76
N GLN A 422 -1.39 -17.39 14.01
CA GLN A 422 -2.02 -18.66 14.36
C GLN A 422 -3.39 -18.40 14.98
N PHE A 423 -4.37 -19.21 14.60
CA PHE A 423 -5.68 -19.23 15.27
C PHE A 423 -5.49 -19.70 16.71
N SER A 424 -6.18 -19.06 17.64
CA SER A 424 -6.31 -19.58 19.01
C SER A 424 -7.31 -20.73 19.04
N ASP A 425 -7.33 -21.46 20.16
CA ASP A 425 -8.33 -22.50 20.42
C ASP A 425 -9.76 -21.94 20.56
N GLU A 426 -9.91 -20.62 20.63
CA GLU A 426 -11.20 -19.91 20.71
C GLU A 426 -11.84 -19.68 19.33
N VAL A 427 -11.07 -19.83 18.24
CA VAL A 427 -11.59 -19.75 16.87
C VAL A 427 -12.25 -21.07 16.50
N LEU A 428 -13.53 -21.01 16.11
CA LEU A 428 -14.34 -22.18 15.85
C LEU A 428 -13.92 -22.90 14.57
N ASN A 429 -13.93 -24.23 14.63
CA ASN A 429 -13.84 -25.10 13.46
C ASN A 429 -15.26 -25.34 12.94
N LEU A 430 -15.72 -24.49 12.02
CA LEU A 430 -17.09 -24.54 11.51
C LEU A 430 -17.21 -25.55 10.37
N MET A 431 -18.24 -26.40 10.40
CA MET A 431 -18.60 -27.18 9.23
C MET A 431 -19.12 -26.25 8.12
N LEU A 432 -18.96 -26.64 6.85
CA LEU A 432 -19.39 -25.79 5.72
C LEU A 432 -20.87 -25.40 5.76
N SER A 433 -21.72 -26.22 6.37
CA SER A 433 -23.15 -25.97 6.58
C SER A 433 -23.45 -25.01 7.73
N GLU A 434 -22.50 -24.81 8.65
CA GLU A 434 -22.63 -23.98 9.85
C GLU A 434 -22.01 -22.59 9.67
N VAL A 435 -21.26 -22.37 8.59
CA VAL A 435 -20.60 -21.09 8.29
C VAL A 435 -21.66 -19.98 8.18
N PRO A 436 -21.61 -18.95 9.04
CA PRO A 436 -22.45 -17.76 8.89
C PRO A 436 -22.20 -17.08 7.54
N LYS A 437 -23.27 -16.61 6.90
CA LYS A 437 -23.17 -15.88 5.62
C LYS A 437 -22.54 -14.50 5.80
N ASP A 438 -22.68 -13.94 6.99
CA ASP A 438 -22.17 -12.64 7.38
C ASP A 438 -21.74 -12.61 8.85
N THR A 439 -20.82 -11.71 9.14
CA THR A 439 -20.41 -11.34 10.49
C THR A 439 -20.00 -9.86 10.51
N GLU A 440 -20.00 -9.25 11.69
CA GLU A 440 -19.69 -7.84 11.87
C GLU A 440 -18.51 -7.68 12.83
N LEU A 441 -17.49 -6.93 12.39
CA LEU A 441 -16.42 -6.46 13.25
C LEU A 441 -16.63 -4.97 13.52
N ASP A 442 -17.11 -4.67 14.73
CA ASP A 442 -17.19 -3.28 15.20
C ASP A 442 -15.83 -2.81 15.69
N LEU A 443 -15.23 -1.81 15.00
CA LEU A 443 -13.94 -1.28 15.40
C LEU A 443 -13.98 -0.59 16.76
N TYR A 444 -15.16 -0.19 17.26
CA TYR A 444 -15.28 0.30 18.63
C TYR A 444 -14.82 -0.72 19.67
N THR A 445 -15.13 -2.00 19.47
CA THR A 445 -14.76 -3.09 20.39
C THR A 445 -13.52 -3.85 19.93
N ALA A 446 -12.73 -3.26 19.03
CA ALA A 446 -11.46 -3.83 18.57
C ALA A 446 -10.26 -3.43 19.44
N GLY A 447 -10.48 -2.60 20.46
CA GLY A 447 -9.45 -2.12 21.38
C GLY A 447 -8.76 -0.83 20.93
N ILE A 448 -7.67 -0.49 21.62
CA ILE A 448 -6.91 0.74 21.39
C ILE A 448 -6.19 0.66 20.04
N ARG A 449 -6.42 1.68 19.20
CA ARG A 449 -5.91 1.75 17.84
C ARG A 449 -5.47 3.16 17.47
N GLN A 450 -4.56 3.25 16.51
CA GLN A 450 -3.99 4.49 16.02
C GLN A 450 -4.01 4.54 14.49
N GLN A 451 -3.85 5.73 13.92
CA GLN A 451 -3.76 5.88 12.48
C GLN A 451 -2.61 5.04 11.92
N GLY A 452 -2.89 4.24 10.89
CA GLY A 452 -1.92 3.36 10.25
C GLY A 452 -1.88 1.92 10.78
N ASP A 453 -2.59 1.62 11.88
CA ASP A 453 -2.86 0.24 12.33
C ASP A 453 -3.66 -0.53 11.27
N ARG A 454 -3.67 -1.87 11.37
CA ARG A 454 -4.34 -2.72 10.38
C ARG A 454 -5.26 -3.73 11.03
N ILE A 455 -6.30 -4.10 10.30
CA ILE A 455 -7.08 -5.32 10.54
C ILE A 455 -6.61 -6.38 9.55
N LEU A 456 -6.29 -7.54 10.08
CA LEU A 456 -5.84 -8.70 9.33
C LEU A 456 -6.93 -9.76 9.42
N PHE A 457 -7.39 -10.28 8.30
CA PHE A 457 -8.27 -11.45 8.25
C PHE A 457 -7.50 -12.64 7.69
N LYS A 458 -7.73 -13.81 8.27
CA LYS A 458 -7.25 -15.09 7.77
C LYS A 458 -8.44 -16.04 7.73
N LEU A 459 -8.80 -16.47 6.52
CA LEU A 459 -9.77 -17.52 6.26
C LEU A 459 -9.01 -18.78 5.87
N LEU A 460 -9.42 -19.91 6.43
CA LEU A 460 -8.72 -21.15 6.24
C LEU A 460 -9.68 -22.33 6.14
N LEU A 461 -9.51 -23.15 5.11
CA LEU A 461 -10.25 -24.39 4.90
C LEU A 461 -9.28 -25.56 5.11
N ARG A 462 -9.59 -26.43 6.07
CA ARG A 462 -8.75 -27.56 6.46
C ARG A 462 -9.52 -28.87 6.46
N ALA A 463 -8.81 -29.93 6.11
CA ALA A 463 -9.14 -31.31 6.44
C ALA A 463 -8.23 -31.77 7.60
N PRO A 464 -8.52 -32.90 8.27
CA PRO A 464 -7.78 -33.34 9.44
C PRO A 464 -6.25 -33.44 9.26
N THR A 465 -5.80 -33.71 8.03
CA THR A 465 -4.38 -33.95 7.72
C THR A 465 -3.76 -32.90 6.80
N LYS A 466 -4.53 -31.91 6.31
CA LYS A 466 -4.04 -31.01 5.26
C LYS A 466 -4.83 -29.69 5.20
N GLU A 467 -4.10 -28.60 4.95
CA GLU A 467 -4.67 -27.33 4.54
C GLU A 467 -5.06 -27.35 3.05
N ILE A 468 -6.31 -27.00 2.77
CA ILE A 468 -6.88 -27.03 1.43
C ILE A 468 -6.76 -25.66 0.79
N TYR A 469 -7.13 -24.63 1.54
CA TYR A 469 -7.21 -23.27 1.04
C TYR A 469 -6.97 -22.26 2.16
N GLN A 470 -6.27 -21.17 1.81
CA GLN A 470 -6.05 -20.03 2.67
C GLN A 470 -6.33 -18.75 1.88
N GLU A 471 -7.09 -17.84 2.48
CA GLU A 471 -7.25 -16.46 2.01
C GLU A 471 -6.87 -15.50 3.13
N THR A 472 -6.03 -14.53 2.81
CA THR A 472 -5.60 -13.49 3.75
C THR A 472 -5.99 -12.13 3.23
N ARG A 473 -6.41 -11.25 4.13
CA ARG A 473 -6.81 -9.89 3.77
C ARG A 473 -6.26 -8.89 4.78
N GLU A 474 -5.81 -7.74 4.28
CA GLU A 474 -5.32 -6.62 5.07
C GLU A 474 -6.16 -5.37 4.79
N ILE A 475 -6.56 -4.67 5.86
CA ILE A 475 -7.25 -3.39 5.80
C ILE A 475 -6.54 -2.40 6.72
N TYR A 476 -6.12 -1.26 6.18
CA TYR A 476 -5.50 -0.17 6.95
C TYR A 476 -6.56 0.72 7.60
N LEU A 477 -6.31 1.17 8.82
CA LEU A 477 -7.19 2.05 9.57
C LEU A 477 -6.66 3.49 9.56
N TYR A 478 -7.47 4.43 9.07
CA TYR A 478 -7.16 5.87 9.10
C TYR A 478 -8.38 6.69 9.48
N LYS A 479 -8.18 7.94 9.90
CA LYS A 479 -9.29 8.89 10.02
C LYS A 479 -9.68 9.35 8.60
N VAL A 480 -10.70 8.71 8.03
CA VAL A 480 -11.17 9.02 6.67
C VAL A 480 -12.22 10.11 6.68
N LEU A 481 -13.18 10.01 7.60
CA LEU A 481 -14.24 11.01 7.76
C LEU A 481 -13.70 12.33 8.33
N PRO A 482 -14.47 13.44 8.26
CA PRO A 482 -14.03 14.75 8.73
C PRO A 482 -13.52 14.71 10.16
N HIS A 483 -12.39 15.37 10.40
CA HIS A 483 -11.75 15.42 11.70
C HIS A 483 -10.84 16.66 11.82
N ILE A 484 -10.57 17.06 13.06
CA ILE A 484 -9.61 18.10 13.43
C ILE A 484 -8.43 17.45 14.14
N GLU A 485 -7.23 17.82 13.72
CA GLU A 485 -5.98 17.43 14.38
C GLU A 485 -5.21 18.66 14.84
N GLY A 486 -4.76 18.63 16.09
CA GLY A 486 -3.80 19.60 16.62
C GLY A 486 -2.38 19.19 16.24
N THR A 487 -1.56 20.12 15.76
CA THR A 487 -0.13 19.90 15.51
C THR A 487 0.70 21.00 16.13
N VAL A 488 1.92 20.66 16.56
CA VAL A 488 2.88 21.60 17.15
C VAL A 488 4.20 21.53 16.40
N GLY A 489 4.89 22.64 16.33
CA GLY A 489 6.18 22.71 15.65
C GLY A 489 6.76 24.11 15.71
N VAL A 490 7.60 24.40 14.73
CA VAL A 490 8.24 25.69 14.57
C VAL A 490 7.88 26.28 13.20
N VAL A 491 7.53 27.56 13.18
CA VAL A 491 7.39 28.36 11.95
C VAL A 491 8.59 29.27 11.76
N PHE A 492 8.85 29.60 10.51
CA PHE A 492 9.71 30.65 10.04
C PHE A 492 8.80 31.72 9.44
N ALA A 493 8.59 32.79 10.21
CA ALA A 493 7.69 33.87 9.86
C ALA A 493 8.45 35.01 9.19
N ASP A 494 7.95 35.48 8.06
CA ASP A 494 8.46 36.63 7.32
C ASP A 494 7.43 37.75 7.41
N PRO A 495 7.70 38.78 8.24
CA PRO A 495 6.79 39.89 8.43
C PRO A 495 6.71 40.73 7.15
N LEU A 496 5.49 40.99 6.69
CA LEU A 496 5.26 41.83 5.51
C LEU A 496 5.35 43.33 5.85
N SER A 497 5.57 43.66 7.13
CA SER A 497 5.82 45.00 7.66
C SER A 497 7.30 45.16 8.05
N ARG A 498 7.75 46.39 8.28
CA ARG A 498 9.10 46.65 8.80
C ARG A 498 9.15 46.32 10.29
N THR A 499 9.92 45.31 10.67
CA THR A 499 10.14 44.90 12.07
C THR A 499 11.55 45.30 12.54
N ALA A 500 11.82 45.12 13.83
CA ALA A 500 13.13 45.39 14.43
C ALA A 500 14.18 44.31 14.12
N ILE A 501 13.77 43.22 13.48
CA ILE A 501 14.59 42.03 13.22
C ILE A 501 15.36 42.20 11.91
N GLU A 502 16.65 41.84 11.94
CA GLU A 502 17.56 41.97 10.79
C GLU A 502 17.43 40.82 9.77
N THR A 503 16.90 39.67 10.17
CA THR A 503 16.70 38.48 9.32
C THR A 503 15.34 38.49 8.62
N GLN A 504 15.29 37.94 7.39
CA GLN A 504 14.03 37.84 6.63
C GLN A 504 13.02 36.92 7.34
N PHE A 505 13.50 35.85 7.97
CA PHE A 505 12.66 34.89 8.69
C PHE A 505 12.97 34.90 10.18
N GLN A 506 11.91 34.88 10.99
CA GLN A 506 11.99 34.66 12.44
C GLN A 506 11.40 33.31 12.81
N MET A 507 12.14 32.58 13.64
CA MET A 507 11.69 31.31 14.18
C MET A 507 10.74 31.48 15.37
N ALA A 508 9.59 30.81 15.36
CA ALA A 508 8.60 30.86 16.45
C ALA A 508 7.88 29.52 16.65
N PRO A 509 7.51 29.13 17.88
CA PRO A 509 6.70 27.94 18.09
C PRO A 509 5.26 28.16 17.60
N TYR A 510 4.60 27.09 17.15
CA TYR A 510 3.20 27.13 16.73
C TYR A 510 2.36 25.98 17.27
N TYR A 511 1.05 26.22 17.33
CA TYR A 511 -0.01 25.23 17.43
C TYR A 511 -1.04 25.45 16.31
N ASN A 512 -1.26 24.42 15.50
CA ASN A 512 -2.19 24.48 14.38
C ASN A 512 -3.34 23.49 14.56
N MET A 513 -4.56 23.95 14.28
CA MET A 513 -5.76 23.13 14.27
C MET A 513 -6.17 22.87 12.83
N LEU A 514 -5.99 21.64 12.35
CA LEU A 514 -6.13 21.28 10.95
C LEU A 514 -7.41 20.48 10.72
N LEU A 515 -8.32 21.00 9.89
CA LEU A 515 -9.49 20.29 9.40
C LEU A 515 -9.09 19.42 8.19
N LYS A 516 -9.38 18.13 8.28
CA LYS A 516 -9.04 17.10 7.30
C LYS A 516 -10.27 16.24 6.97
N GLY A 517 -10.24 15.51 5.85
CA GLY A 517 -11.28 14.52 5.53
C GLY A 517 -12.61 15.11 5.04
N VAL A 518 -12.67 16.41 4.68
CA VAL A 518 -13.89 17.05 4.17
C VAL A 518 -14.00 16.94 2.65
N PHE A 519 -12.89 17.18 1.94
CA PHE A 519 -12.87 17.29 0.47
C PHE A 519 -12.16 16.12 -0.23
N ASP A 520 -11.54 15.22 0.53
CA ASP A 520 -10.61 14.21 0.04
C ASP A 520 -10.91 12.78 0.53
N GLN A 521 -12.11 12.56 1.10
CA GLN A 521 -12.54 11.25 1.62
C GLN A 521 -12.32 10.11 0.62
N LYS A 522 -12.69 10.31 -0.64
CA LYS A 522 -12.52 9.29 -1.69
C LYS A 522 -11.04 8.92 -1.88
N LEU A 523 -10.13 9.89 -1.87
CA LEU A 523 -8.69 9.65 -2.02
C LEU A 523 -8.12 8.92 -0.79
N ARG A 524 -8.57 9.31 0.41
CA ARG A 524 -8.21 8.65 1.67
C ARG A 524 -8.64 7.17 1.69
N ARG A 525 -9.83 6.83 1.18
CA ARG A 525 -10.31 5.43 1.09
C ARG A 525 -9.54 4.57 0.09
N GLN A 526 -8.97 5.19 -0.94
CA GLN A 526 -8.35 4.46 -2.05
C GLN A 526 -6.85 4.24 -1.87
N SER A 527 -6.18 5.02 -1.03
CA SER A 527 -4.70 5.04 -0.99
C SER A 527 -4.13 5.12 0.42
N VAL A 528 -3.36 4.09 0.80
CA VAL A 528 -2.54 4.08 2.01
C VAL A 528 -1.49 5.19 1.96
N ALA A 529 -0.81 5.34 0.81
CA ALA A 529 0.21 6.37 0.59
C ALA A 529 -0.38 7.78 0.74
N TYR A 530 -1.64 8.00 0.35
CA TYR A 530 -2.30 9.29 0.55
C TYR A 530 -2.42 9.66 2.03
N ASN A 531 -2.84 8.72 2.88
CA ASN A 531 -2.99 8.97 4.31
C ASN A 531 -1.65 9.03 5.06
N ARG A 532 -0.59 8.36 4.56
CA ARG A 532 0.74 8.38 5.19
C ARG A 532 1.61 9.56 4.78
N ILE A 533 1.50 9.98 3.52
CA ILE A 533 2.37 10.98 2.93
C ILE A 533 1.61 12.28 2.80
N PHE A 534 0.54 12.32 2.01
CA PHE A 534 -0.03 13.59 1.59
C PHE A 534 -0.80 14.27 2.70
N ASP A 535 -1.83 13.57 3.20
CA ASP A 535 -2.65 13.92 4.36
C ASP A 535 -2.78 15.43 4.63
N TRP A 536 -3.22 16.16 3.61
CA TRP A 536 -3.29 17.61 3.67
C TRP A 536 -4.45 18.07 4.54
N GLY A 537 -4.30 19.25 5.13
CA GLY A 537 -5.32 19.90 5.95
C GLY A 537 -5.37 21.41 5.69
N ILE A 538 -6.49 22.02 6.04
CA ILE A 538 -6.63 23.48 6.13
C ILE A 538 -7.07 23.81 7.54
N GLY A 539 -6.52 24.85 8.13
CA GLY A 539 -6.72 25.10 9.54
C GLY A 539 -6.51 26.51 10.01
N LEU A 540 -6.60 26.63 11.33
CA LEU A 540 -6.23 27.82 12.08
C LEU A 540 -4.80 27.68 12.57
N HIS A 541 -4.06 28.77 12.46
CA HIS A 541 -2.69 28.89 12.93
C HIS A 541 -2.66 29.73 14.20
N ILE A 542 -1.94 29.26 15.21
CA ILE A 542 -1.57 30.05 16.39
C ILE A 542 -0.06 29.94 16.54
N SER A 543 0.65 31.05 16.64
CA SER A 543 2.07 31.06 16.95
C SER A 543 2.41 32.11 18.00
N ALA A 544 3.63 31.99 18.52
CA ALA A 544 4.18 32.95 19.45
C ALA A 544 5.42 33.65 18.86
N PRO A 545 5.27 34.49 17.81
CA PRO A 545 6.39 35.26 17.26
C PRO A 545 6.83 36.33 18.26
N ASP A 546 7.96 36.98 17.99
CA ASP A 546 8.47 38.06 18.84
C ASP A 546 9.13 39.07 17.89
N PHE A 547 8.33 39.83 17.15
CA PHE A 547 8.82 40.63 16.03
C PHE A 547 9.55 41.90 16.47
N ASP A 548 9.42 42.31 17.73
CA ASP A 548 9.99 43.55 18.26
C ASP A 548 11.32 43.37 19.02
N GLY A 549 11.74 42.13 19.30
CA GLY A 549 13.09 41.89 19.82
C GLY A 549 13.17 41.80 21.34
N ASP A 550 12.04 41.85 22.06
CA ASP A 550 12.03 42.14 23.50
C ASP A 550 11.98 40.90 24.41
N ASP A 551 12.02 39.70 23.82
CA ASP A 551 11.93 38.39 24.48
C ASP A 551 10.54 38.12 25.11
N VAL A 552 9.52 38.90 24.75
CA VAL A 552 8.12 38.68 25.09
C VAL A 552 7.41 38.08 23.87
N PRO A 553 6.93 36.82 23.95
CA PRO A 553 6.19 36.22 22.86
C PRO A 553 4.88 36.96 22.60
N GLU A 554 4.73 37.46 21.37
CA GLU A 554 3.51 38.04 20.82
C GLU A 554 2.56 36.93 20.36
N LEU A 555 1.29 37.26 20.09
CA LEU A 555 0.31 36.28 19.62
C LEU A 555 0.12 36.43 18.12
N GLY A 556 0.49 35.41 17.36
CA GLY A 556 0.18 35.28 15.94
C GLY A 556 -1.07 34.42 15.73
N THR A 557 -2.00 34.86 14.88
CA THR A 557 -3.16 34.06 14.47
C THR A 557 -3.39 34.12 12.97
N GLY A 558 -3.80 33.01 12.37
CA GLY A 558 -4.02 33.00 10.93
C GLY A 558 -4.64 31.74 10.36
N ILE A 559 -4.42 31.55 9.07
CA ILE A 559 -4.85 30.37 8.32
C ILE A 559 -3.62 29.57 7.91
N VAL A 560 -3.73 28.25 7.93
CA VAL A 560 -2.67 27.33 7.55
C VAL A 560 -3.19 26.29 6.56
N VAL A 561 -2.32 25.90 5.65
CA VAL A 561 -2.45 24.69 4.85
C VAL A 561 -1.30 23.76 5.24
N SER A 562 -1.62 22.50 5.53
CA SER A 562 -0.62 21.46 5.79
C SER A 562 -0.51 20.48 4.63
N ALA A 563 0.68 19.91 4.48
CA ALA A 563 0.97 18.83 3.56
C ALA A 563 2.05 17.92 4.17
N LEU A 564 2.34 16.80 3.51
CA LEU A 564 3.33 15.84 3.97
C LEU A 564 3.04 15.33 5.40
N HIS A 565 1.80 14.89 5.69
CA HIS A 565 1.40 14.44 7.03
C HIS A 565 1.75 15.48 8.12
N ASP A 566 1.47 16.73 7.79
CA ASP A 566 1.70 17.93 8.58
C ASP A 566 3.17 18.28 8.86
N TYR A 567 4.13 17.60 8.25
CA TYR A 567 5.54 17.98 8.36
C TYR A 567 5.83 19.31 7.71
N LEU A 568 5.12 19.65 6.63
CA LEU A 568 5.23 20.95 5.98
C LEU A 568 3.92 21.71 6.10
N GLN A 569 4.01 22.94 6.57
CA GLN A 569 2.85 23.80 6.75
C GLN A 569 3.17 25.19 6.20
N THR A 570 2.21 25.88 5.62
CA THR A 570 2.40 27.27 5.16
C THR A 570 1.11 28.05 5.31
N GLY A 571 1.21 29.36 5.48
CA GLY A 571 0.03 30.16 5.69
C GLY A 571 0.30 31.65 5.77
N LEU A 572 -0.78 32.35 6.08
CA LEU A 572 -0.81 33.78 6.32
C LEU A 572 -1.39 34.00 7.71
N ALA A 573 -0.77 34.88 8.47
CA ALA A 573 -1.18 35.19 9.82
C ALA A 573 -0.94 36.67 10.14
N ILE A 574 -1.50 37.10 11.25
CA ILE A 574 -1.45 38.47 11.74
C ILE A 574 -0.96 38.41 13.17
N ASN A 575 0.01 39.25 13.52
CA ASN A 575 0.32 39.52 14.91
C ASN A 575 -0.84 40.33 15.50
N VAL A 576 -1.49 39.78 16.53
CA VAL A 576 -2.70 40.32 17.15
C VAL A 576 -2.44 41.66 17.84
N PHE A 577 -1.21 41.90 18.33
CA PHE A 577 -0.86 43.12 19.06
C PHE A 577 -0.47 44.27 18.14
N THR A 578 0.33 44.00 17.11
CA THR A 578 0.79 45.03 16.16
C THR A 578 -0.16 45.20 14.96
N GLY A 579 -0.97 44.20 14.65
CA GLY A 579 -1.80 44.14 13.45
C GLY A 579 -1.03 43.81 12.17
N ASP A 580 0.27 43.49 12.30
CA ASP A 580 1.13 43.27 11.16
C ASP A 580 0.92 41.87 10.55
N PRO A 581 0.69 41.79 9.23
CA PRO A 581 0.57 40.49 8.56
C PRO A 581 1.96 39.90 8.30
N TYR A 582 2.05 38.58 8.41
CA TYR A 582 3.23 37.81 8.04
C TYR A 582 2.81 36.57 7.25
N TRP A 583 3.68 36.14 6.34
CA TRP A 583 3.58 34.80 5.76
C TRP A 583 4.52 33.87 6.54
N PHE A 584 4.22 32.58 6.55
CA PHE A 584 5.09 31.62 7.20
C PHE A 584 5.15 30.29 6.45
N PHE A 585 6.25 29.58 6.67
CA PHE A 585 6.29 28.13 6.51
C PHE A 585 6.70 27.49 7.84
N GLY A 586 6.22 26.28 8.11
CA GLY A 586 6.40 25.59 9.37
C GLY A 586 6.79 24.14 9.19
N LEU A 587 7.58 23.66 10.15
CA LEU A 587 8.04 22.29 10.26
C LEU A 587 7.55 21.68 11.57
N ARG A 588 6.92 20.51 11.49
CA ARG A 588 6.59 19.70 12.67
C ARG A 588 7.87 19.01 13.17
N LEU A 589 8.19 19.19 14.45
CA LEU A 589 9.39 18.62 15.07
C LEU A 589 9.01 17.71 16.26
N PRO A 590 9.74 16.61 16.49
CA PRO A 590 10.80 16.08 15.63
C PRO A 590 10.16 15.43 14.39
N VAL A 591 10.75 15.65 13.22
CA VAL A 591 10.54 14.69 12.13
C VAL A 591 11.13 13.36 12.63
N PRO A 592 10.53 12.19 12.36
CA PRO A 592 10.97 10.88 12.87
C PRO A 592 12.46 10.52 12.64
N SER A 593 13.18 11.33 11.90
CA SER A 593 14.62 11.24 11.63
C SER A 593 15.48 12.37 12.20
N PHE A 594 14.91 13.44 12.75
CA PHE A 594 15.63 14.67 13.07
C PHE A 594 15.57 14.97 14.57
N SER A 595 16.57 14.48 15.32
CA SER A 595 16.86 14.98 16.66
C SER A 595 17.78 16.19 16.56
N ILE A 596 17.23 17.40 16.72
CA ILE A 596 17.99 18.67 16.72
C ILE A 596 18.91 18.79 17.95
N SER A 597 18.78 17.91 18.94
CA SER A 597 19.61 17.87 20.14
C SER A 597 21.11 17.63 19.87
N GLY A 598 21.48 17.13 18.68
CA GLY A 598 22.87 16.88 18.28
C GLY A 598 23.72 18.14 18.03
N LEU A 599 23.12 19.33 17.94
CA LEU A 599 23.83 20.59 17.68
C LEU A 599 24.34 21.29 18.96
N SER A 600 24.34 20.59 20.10
CA SER A 600 24.76 21.13 21.40
C SER A 600 26.14 20.68 21.88
N ASN A 601 27.00 20.18 20.99
CA ASN A 601 28.43 20.00 21.24
C ASN A 601 29.28 20.63 20.13
#